data_AF-A0A1G0ENG8-F1
#
_entry.id   AF-A0A1G0ENG8-F1
#
_cell.length_a   1.000
_cell.length_b   1.000
_cell.length_c   1.000
_cell.angle_alpha   90.00
_cell.angle_beta   90.00
_cell.angle_gamma   90.00
#
_symmetry.space_group_name_H-M   'P 1'
#
loop_
_entity.id
_entity.type
_entity.pdbx_description
1 polymer ?
#
loop_
_entity_poly.entity_id
_entity_poly.type
_entity_poly.pdbx_seq_one_letter_code
_entity_poly.pdbx_strand_id
1 'polypeptide(L)' 'MGTAAVAIGTAAAIPGTLVNLAAGGGKRNVVTFGHPSGTLKVGAAASENGGEWIVEKVTMSRSARVLMEGWVRIPGDSF' A
#
# COMPACT_ATOMS: atom_id res chain seq x y z
N MET A 1 -7.73 -2.09 3.32
CA MET A 1 -7.21 -3.24 2.55
C MET A 1 -5.76 -2.97 2.17
N GLY A 2 -4.89 -3.99 2.12
CA GLY A 2 -3.46 -3.80 1.83
C GLY A 2 -3.18 -3.24 0.42
N THR A 3 -3.87 -3.77 -0.60
CA THR A 3 -3.76 -3.31 -1.99
C THR A 3 -4.30 -1.90 -2.19
N ALA A 4 -5.37 -1.51 -1.49
CA ALA A 4 -5.86 -0.13 -1.52
C ALA A 4 -4.85 0.85 -0.89
N ALA A 5 -4.11 0.44 0.14
CA ALA A 5 -3.02 1.25 0.68
C ALA A 5 -1.90 1.47 -0.35
N VAL A 6 -1.58 0.44 -1.16
CA VAL A 6 -0.66 0.57 -2.31
C VAL A 6 -1.18 1.62 -3.29
N ALA A 7 -2.45 1.53 -3.71
CA ALA A 7 -3.06 2.50 -4.63
C ALA A 7 -3.03 3.94 -4.07
N ILE A 8 -3.32 4.12 -2.77
CA ILE A 8 -3.24 5.42 -2.11
C ILE A 8 -1.80 5.96 -2.12
N GLY A 9 -0.81 5.13 -1.76
CA GLY A 9 0.59 5.52 -1.77
C GLY A 9 1.07 5.93 -3.16
N THR A 10 0.75 5.13 -4.17
CA THR A 10 1.04 5.42 -5.58
C THR A 10 0.39 6.72 -6.04
N ALA A 11 -0.92 6.87 -5.84
CA ALA A 11 -1.62 8.08 -6.27
C ALA A 11 -1.07 9.32 -5.55
N ALA A 12 -0.75 9.22 -4.25
CA ALA A 12 -0.13 10.31 -3.51
C ALA A 12 1.25 10.72 -4.06
N ALA A 13 2.00 9.80 -4.67
CA ALA A 13 3.32 10.09 -5.26
C ALA A 13 3.26 10.73 -6.65
N ILE A 14 2.13 10.61 -7.35
CA ILE A 14 1.92 11.21 -8.68
C ILE A 14 1.30 12.60 -8.49
N PRO A 15 2.04 13.69 -8.80
CA PRO A 15 1.52 15.05 -8.66
C PRO A 15 0.25 15.26 -9.49
N GLY A 16 -0.77 15.87 -8.89
CA GLY A 16 -2.01 16.22 -9.57
C GLY A 16 -3.13 15.18 -9.51
N THR A 17 -2.88 13.97 -9.01
CA THR A 17 -4.00 13.06 -8.67
C THR A 17 -4.81 13.64 -7.50
N LEU A 18 -6.08 13.25 -7.39
CA LEU A 18 -6.92 13.69 -6.26
C LEU A 18 -6.32 13.32 -4.89
N VAL A 19 -5.67 12.16 -4.78
CA VAL A 19 -5.03 11.73 -3.53
C VAL A 19 -3.83 12.60 -3.21
N ASN A 20 -3.00 12.93 -4.21
CA ASN A 20 -1.87 13.84 -4.06
C ASN A 20 -2.32 15.24 -3.62
N LEU A 21 -3.35 15.79 -4.28
CA LEU A 21 -3.92 17.09 -3.95
C LEU A 21 -4.50 17.11 -2.53
N ALA A 22 -5.26 16.09 -2.15
CA ALA A 22 -5.80 15.95 -0.79
C ALA A 22 -4.70 15.84 0.28
N ALA A 23 -3.54 15.28 -0.06
CA ALA A 23 -2.38 15.23 0.83
C ALA A 23 -1.58 16.54 0.88
N GLY A 24 -1.96 17.58 0.14
CA GLY A 24 -1.30 18.89 0.09
C GLY A 24 -0.49 19.16 -1.17
N GLY A 25 -0.60 18.32 -2.20
CA GLY A 25 0.03 18.51 -3.50
C GLY A 25 1.55 18.28 -3.53
N GLY A 26 2.15 18.53 -4.70
CA GLY A 26 3.59 18.49 -4.94
C GLY A 26 4.18 17.07 -5.01
N LYS A 27 5.51 16.96 -5.03
CA LYS A 27 6.19 15.66 -4.98
C LYS A 27 6.09 15.08 -3.56
N ARG A 28 5.55 13.86 -3.42
CA ARG A 28 5.37 13.20 -2.13
C ARG A 28 5.70 11.71 -2.19
N ASN A 29 6.82 11.32 -1.59
CA ASN A 29 7.22 9.92 -1.61
C ASN A 29 6.59 9.11 -0.46
N VAL A 30 6.00 9.78 0.53
CA VAL A 30 5.38 9.16 1.72
C VAL A 30 4.18 9.98 2.17
N VAL A 31 3.10 9.29 2.54
CA VAL A 31 1.93 9.89 3.19
C VAL A 31 1.51 9.05 4.40
N THR A 32 0.99 9.74 5.42
CA THR A 32 0.25 9.11 6.52
C THR A 32 -1.21 9.51 6.36
N PHE A 33 -2.07 8.54 6.10
CA PHE A 33 -3.50 8.81 5.90
C PHE A 33 -4.34 8.17 7.02
N GLY A 34 -5.46 8.80 7.34
CA GLY A 34 -6.44 8.27 8.29
C GLY A 34 -7.39 7.27 7.63
N HIS A 35 -7.73 6.21 8.36
CA HIS A 35 -8.81 5.27 8.04
C HIS A 35 -9.65 5.02 9.31
N PRO A 36 -10.84 4.39 9.23
CA PRO A 36 -11.76 4.28 10.37
C PRO A 36 -11.20 3.67 11.67
N SER A 37 -10.04 3.02 11.63
CA SER A 37 -9.40 2.36 12.79
C SER A 37 -8.03 2.94 13.15
N GLY A 38 -7.67 4.12 12.62
CA GLY A 38 -6.40 4.78 12.93
C GLY A 38 -5.74 5.42 11.73
N THR A 39 -4.41 5.33 11.67
CA THR A 39 -3.60 5.90 10.57
C THR A 39 -2.67 4.85 9.98
N LEU A 40 -2.31 5.04 8.71
CA LEU A 40 -1.35 4.18 8.02
C LEU A 40 -0.35 5.03 7.24
N LYS A 41 0.94 4.75 7.45
CA LYS A 41 2.05 5.33 6.68
C LYS A 41 2.39 4.44 5.50
N VAL A 42 2.34 4.99 4.30
CA VAL A 42 2.70 4.31 3.05
C VAL A 42 3.64 5.20 2.24
N GLY A 43 4.63 4.59 1.59
CA GLY A 43 5.51 5.26 0.66
C GLY A 43 5.38 4.70 -0.75
N ALA A 44 5.63 5.53 -1.76
CA ALA A 44 5.75 5.11 -3.14
C ALA A 44 6.81 5.96 -3.87
N ALA A 45 7.51 5.31 -4.80
CA ALA A 45 8.39 5.95 -5.77
C ALA A 45 7.80 5.71 -7.16
N ALA A 46 7.53 6.79 -7.87
CA ALA A 46 7.02 6.78 -9.23
C ALA A 46 7.80 7.78 -10.08
N SER A 47 8.09 7.40 -11.32
CA SER A 47 8.75 8.22 -12.33
C SER A 47 7.84 8.35 -13.55
N GLU A 48 7.94 9.50 -14.23
CA GLU A 48 7.22 9.77 -15.46
C GLU A 48 8.21 9.77 -16.62
N ASN A 49 7.94 8.93 -17.63
CA ASN A 49 8.74 8.85 -18.85
C ASN A 49 7.82 9.05 -20.05
N GLY A 50 7.91 10.20 -20.72
CA GLY A 50 7.12 10.48 -21.92
C GLY A 50 5.60 10.54 -21.69
N GLY A 51 5.15 10.98 -20.52
CA GLY A 51 3.73 11.03 -20.15
C GLY A 51 3.17 9.73 -19.56
N GLU A 52 3.98 8.67 -19.49
CA GLU A 52 3.62 7.42 -18.84
C GLU A 52 4.25 7.33 -17.45
N TRP A 53 3.42 6.95 -16.47
CA TRP A 53 3.85 6.77 -15.09
C TRP A 53 4.24 5.33 -14.81
N ILE A 54 5.44 5.14 -14.26
CA ILE A 54 5.95 3.84 -13.80
C ILE A 54 6.13 3.90 -12.29
N VAL A 55 5.59 2.91 -11.58
CA VAL A 55 5.75 2.77 -10.13
C VAL A 55 6.90 1.81 -9.85
N GLU A 56 8.02 2.33 -9.37
CA GLU A 56 9.23 1.56 -9.12
C GLU A 56 9.15 0.78 -7.80
N LYS A 57 8.52 1.38 -6.79
CA LYS A 57 8.47 0.81 -5.44
C LYS A 57 7.29 1.35 -4.65
N VAL A 58 6.70 0.48 -3.83
CA VAL A 58 5.76 0.86 -2.77
C VAL A 58 6.22 0.22 -1.45
N THR A 59 6.14 0.97 -0.37
CA THR A 59 6.56 0.54 0.98
C THR A 59 5.48 0.74 2.01
N MET A 60 5.39 -0.21 2.94
CA MET A 60 4.52 -0.13 4.11
C MET A 60 5.14 -0.93 5.26
N SER A 61 4.80 -0.54 6.48
CA SER A 61 5.19 -1.31 7.68
C SER A 61 4.10 -2.32 8.03
N ARG A 62 4.51 -3.55 8.36
CA ARG A 62 3.63 -4.65 8.78
C ARG A 62 4.28 -5.40 9.94
N SER A 63 3.47 -6.13 10.70
CA SER A 63 3.92 -7.07 11.72
C SER A 63 3.37 -8.46 11.42
N ALA A 64 4.05 -9.49 11.92
CA ALA A 64 3.64 -10.88 11.83
C ALA A 64 3.95 -11.59 13.15
N ARG A 65 3.14 -12.58 13.51
CA ARG A 65 3.38 -13.48 14.65
C ARG A 65 2.79 -14.86 14.36
N VAL A 66 3.42 -15.90 14.89
CA VAL A 66 2.82 -17.25 14.93
C VAL A 66 1.65 -17.22 15.91
N LEU A 67 0.50 -17.76 15.49
CA LEU A 67 -0.68 -17.93 16.35
C LEU A 67 -0.81 -19.37 16.85
N MET A 68 -0.52 -20.35 15.99
CA MET A 68 -0.53 -21.77 16.31
C MET A 68 0.52 -22.50 15.45
N GLU A 69 1.18 -23.49 16.04
CA GLU A 69 2.10 -24.41 15.37
C GLU A 69 1.60 -25.84 15.63
N GLY A 70 1.60 -26.68 14.59
CA GLY A 70 1.09 -28.05 14.65
C GLY A 70 0.62 -28.53 13.28
N TRP A 71 -0.35 -29.46 13.28
CA TRP A 71 -0.88 -30.06 12.06
C TRP A 71 -2.35 -29.73 11.87
N VAL A 72 -2.70 -29.12 10.74
CA VAL A 72 -4.08 -29.10 10.27
C VAL A 72 -4.44 -30.50 9.77
N ARG A 73 -5.65 -30.98 10.08
CA ARG A 73 -6.16 -32.27 9.61
C ARG A 73 -7.32 -32.05 8.65
N ILE A 74 -7.42 -32.90 7.64
CA ILE A 74 -8.51 -32.94 6.66
C ILE A 74 -8.99 -34.40 6.49
N PRO A 75 -10.18 -34.65 5.93
CA PRO A 75 -10.61 -36.00 5.58
C PRO A 75 -9.67 -36.68 4.57
N GLY A 76 -9.54 -38.00 4.67
CA GLY A 76 -8.54 -38.77 3.92
C GLY A 76 -8.81 -38.89 2.41
N ASP A 77 -10.00 -38.48 1.96
CA ASP A 77 -10.52 -38.55 0.59
C ASP A 77 -10.70 -37.16 -0.04
N SER A 78 -10.12 -36.11 0.55
CA SER A 78 -10.32 -34.72 0.11
C SER A 78 -9.37 -34.22 -0.99
N PHE A 79 -8.43 -35.05 -1.46
CA PHE A 79 -7.49 -34.72 -2.54
C PHE A 79 -7.08 -35.96 -3.34
#